data_AF-A0A8S0Q619-F1
#
_entry.id   AF-A0A8S0Q619-F1
#
_cell.length_a   1.000
_cell.length_b   1.000
_cell.length_c   1.000
_cell.angle_alpha   90.00
_cell.angle_beta   90.00
_cell.angle_gamma   90.00
#
_symmetry.space_group_name_H-M   'P 1'
#
loop_
_entity.id
_entity.type
_entity.pdbx_description
1 polymer ?
#
loop_
_entity_poly.entity_id
_entity_poly.type
_entity_poly.pdbx_seq_one_letter_code
_entity_poly.pdbx_strand_id
1 'polypeptide(L)'
;MSWRDLDLNVCRPKRSITQSNNQIEEKVMAPKQPKTGLFVGLNKGHIVTSKELAPRPSARKGKTSKRVHFARSLIREVAGFAPYEKRITELLKVGKDKRALKVAKRKLGTHKRAKKKREEMSSVLRKMRAAGGGHEKKK
;
A
#
# COMPACT_ATOMS: atom_id res chain seq x y z
N MET A 1 16.91 -50.35 -18.02
CA MET A 1 17.94 -49.45 -17.44
C MET A 1 17.25 -48.31 -16.71
N SER A 2 17.81 -47.93 -15.55
CA SER A 2 17.30 -46.99 -14.51
C SER A 2 16.13 -47.55 -13.67
N TRP A 3 16.35 -48.13 -12.49
CA TRP A 3 16.76 -47.52 -11.20
C TRP A 3 15.91 -46.32 -10.81
N ARG A 4 14.83 -46.56 -10.05
CA ARG A 4 14.24 -45.59 -9.11
C ARG A 4 13.69 -46.35 -7.91
N ASP A 5 14.61 -46.88 -7.12
CA ASP A 5 14.36 -47.25 -5.74
C ASP A 5 14.73 -46.07 -4.83
N LEU A 6 13.96 -45.95 -3.73
CA LEU A 6 14.26 -45.24 -2.47
C LEU A 6 14.13 -43.70 -2.54
N ASP A 7 13.46 -42.99 -1.63
CA ASP A 7 12.82 -43.36 -0.38
C ASP A 7 12.10 -42.13 0.23
N LEU A 8 11.25 -42.38 1.24
CA LEU A 8 10.96 -41.49 2.38
C LEU A 8 10.05 -40.24 2.20
N ASN A 9 8.76 -40.48 2.43
CA ASN A 9 8.01 -39.92 3.56
C ASN A 9 8.59 -38.65 4.25
N VAL A 10 8.08 -37.46 3.91
CA VAL A 10 7.87 -36.36 4.89
C VAL A 10 6.53 -35.68 4.60
N CYS A 11 5.53 -36.14 5.35
CA CYS A 11 4.31 -35.42 5.66
C CYS A 11 4.65 -34.00 6.16
N ARG A 12 4.28 -32.95 5.41
CA ARG A 12 4.41 -31.56 5.86
C ARG A 12 3.04 -31.06 6.35
N PRO A 13 2.89 -30.72 7.65
CA PRO A 13 1.60 -30.36 8.23
C PRO A 13 1.09 -29.01 7.74
N LYS A 14 -0.24 -28.93 7.53
CA LYS A 14 -1.01 -27.70 7.34
C LYS A 14 -0.77 -26.77 8.53
N ARG A 15 -0.09 -25.64 8.31
CA ARG A 15 0.00 -24.56 9.30
C ARG A 15 -1.03 -23.50 8.94
N SER A 16 -2.12 -23.51 9.70
CA SER A 16 -3.15 -22.47 9.75
C SER A 16 -2.50 -21.12 10.04
N ILE A 17 -2.80 -20.12 9.20
CA ILE A 17 -2.43 -18.72 9.45
C ILE A 17 -3.70 -18.01 9.92
N THR A 18 -3.94 -18.03 11.22
CA THR A 18 -4.75 -17.03 11.90
C THR A 18 -3.80 -16.16 12.73
N GLN A 19 -4.19 -14.88 12.90
CA GLN A 19 -3.49 -13.74 13.51
C GLN A 19 -2.77 -12.82 12.51
N SER A 20 -3.53 -11.90 11.90
CA SER A 20 -2.95 -10.63 11.43
C SER A 20 -2.98 -9.63 12.57
N ASN A 21 -1.95 -9.72 13.41
CA ASN A 21 -1.58 -8.65 14.33
C ASN A 21 -1.26 -7.40 13.50
N ASN A 22 -2.03 -6.34 13.69
CA ASN A 22 -1.70 -5.00 13.25
C ASN A 22 -0.52 -4.49 14.07
N GLN A 23 0.68 -4.91 13.70
CA GLN A 23 1.90 -4.21 14.02
C GLN A 23 2.39 -3.60 12.72
N ILE A 24 2.05 -2.32 12.53
CA ILE A 24 2.79 -1.47 11.62
C ILE A 24 4.15 -1.30 12.29
N GLU A 25 5.08 -2.20 11.97
CA GLU A 25 6.49 -1.97 12.23
C GLU A 25 6.86 -0.67 11.51
N GLU A 26 7.09 0.38 12.29
CA GLU A 26 7.98 1.44 11.86
C GLU A 26 9.30 0.77 11.48
N LYS A 27 9.55 0.63 10.18
CA LYS A 27 10.91 0.43 9.69
C LYS A 27 11.72 1.68 10.07
N VAL A 28 12.26 1.67 11.28
CA VAL A 28 13.42 2.49 11.65
C VAL A 28 14.49 2.12 10.63
N MET A 29 14.80 3.06 9.73
CA MET A 29 15.85 2.87 8.73
C MET A 29 17.12 2.53 9.50
N ALA A 30 17.68 1.34 9.25
CA ALA A 30 18.90 0.89 9.93
C ALA A 30 19.96 2.00 9.88
N PRO A 31 20.69 2.27 10.99
CA PRO A 31 21.70 3.30 11.01
C PRO A 31 22.68 3.04 9.87
N LYS A 32 22.94 4.09 9.08
CA LYS A 32 23.86 4.00 7.95
C LYS A 32 25.20 3.51 8.48
N GLN A 33 25.67 2.37 7.97
CA GLN A 33 26.92 1.75 8.41
C GLN A 33 28.06 2.77 8.36
N PRO A 34 28.95 2.80 9.37
CA PRO A 34 30.07 3.73 9.38
C PRO A 34 30.95 3.50 8.14
N LYS A 35 31.36 4.61 7.51
CA LYS A 35 32.24 4.53 6.34
C LYS A 35 33.60 3.99 6.78
N THR A 36 34.21 3.11 5.97
CA THR A 36 35.43 2.37 6.31
C THR A 36 36.71 3.11 5.93
N GLY A 37 36.64 4.35 5.41
CA GLY A 37 37.82 5.10 4.97
C GLY A 37 38.44 4.59 3.66
N LEU A 38 37.89 3.52 3.08
CA LEU A 38 38.37 2.93 1.83
C LEU A 38 37.96 3.78 0.62
N PHE A 39 38.79 3.80 -0.44
CA PHE A 39 38.52 4.53 -1.68
C PHE A 39 37.45 3.83 -2.56
N VAL A 40 37.34 2.52 -2.47
CA VAL A 40 36.39 1.68 -3.21
C VAL A 40 35.56 0.80 -2.26
N GLY A 41 34.36 0.36 -2.69
CA GLY A 41 33.42 -0.44 -1.89
C GLY A 41 32.12 0.28 -1.51
N LEU A 42 31.18 -0.43 -0.88
CA LEU A 42 29.84 0.08 -0.52
C LEU A 42 29.89 1.12 0.63
N ASN A 43 30.78 0.91 1.61
CA ASN A 43 30.99 1.80 2.76
C ASN A 43 32.18 2.76 2.55
N LYS A 44 32.52 3.05 1.30
CA LYS A 44 33.66 3.90 0.95
C LYS A 44 33.50 5.35 1.38
N GLY A 45 34.63 6.06 1.41
CA GLY A 45 34.73 7.48 1.70
C GLY A 45 35.18 7.78 3.12
N HIS A 46 35.41 9.05 3.38
CA HIS A 46 35.95 9.54 4.66
C HIS A 46 35.03 9.19 5.83
N ILE A 47 35.63 8.73 6.94
CA ILE A 47 34.93 8.42 8.18
C ILE A 47 34.38 9.75 8.72
N VAL A 48 33.06 9.93 8.63
CA VAL A 48 32.36 11.13 9.11
C VAL A 48 31.26 10.68 10.05
N THR A 49 31.23 11.25 11.26
CA THR A 49 30.13 11.07 12.20
C THR A 49 28.92 11.85 11.70
N SER A 50 27.91 11.16 11.16
CA SER A 50 26.69 11.82 10.68
C SER A 50 25.84 12.28 11.86
N LYS A 51 25.53 13.58 11.91
CA LYS A 51 24.56 14.14 12.87
C LYS A 51 23.15 14.05 12.30
N GLU A 52 22.17 13.65 13.10
CA GLU A 52 20.77 13.72 12.71
C GLU A 52 20.31 15.18 12.75
N LEU A 53 20.13 15.78 11.57
CA LEU A 53 19.61 17.13 11.45
C LEU A 53 18.09 17.12 11.56
N ALA A 54 17.53 18.11 12.26
CA ALA A 54 16.09 18.31 12.29
C ALA A 54 15.53 18.47 10.86
N PRO A 55 14.38 17.85 10.54
CA PRO A 55 13.82 17.90 9.20
C PRO A 55 13.41 19.33 8.84
N ARG A 56 13.87 19.79 7.68
CA ARG A 56 13.59 21.15 7.20
C ARG A 56 12.09 21.34 6.97
N PRO A 57 11.52 22.52 7.26
CA PRO A 57 10.08 22.77 7.08
C PRO A 57 9.62 22.60 5.62
N SER A 58 10.50 22.80 4.64
CA SER A 58 10.22 22.55 3.22
C SER A 58 9.93 21.07 2.91
N ALA A 59 10.53 20.13 3.65
CA ALA A 59 10.30 18.70 3.49
C ALA A 59 8.89 18.26 3.93
N ARG A 60 8.17 19.11 4.68
CA ARG A 60 6.80 18.84 5.15
C ARG A 60 5.73 19.05 4.06
N LYS A 61 6.10 19.59 2.89
CA LYS A 61 5.17 19.85 1.78
C LYS A 61 4.52 18.54 1.29
N GLY A 62 3.19 18.52 1.22
CA GLY A 62 2.40 17.37 0.79
C GLY A 62 1.72 16.57 1.91
N LYS A 63 2.10 16.79 3.18
CA LYS A 63 1.39 16.19 4.33
C LYS A 63 0.05 16.90 4.54
N THR A 64 -1.02 16.12 4.64
CA THR A 64 -2.38 16.66 4.80
C THR A 64 -2.68 16.95 6.27
N SER A 65 -3.18 18.15 6.58
CA SER A 65 -3.66 18.50 7.92
C SER A 65 -5.10 18.04 8.15
N LYS A 66 -5.53 17.95 9.42
CA LYS A 66 -6.89 17.53 9.82
C LYS A 66 -7.98 18.36 9.13
N ARG A 67 -7.81 19.70 9.09
CA ARG A 67 -8.74 20.63 8.43
C ARG A 67 -8.89 20.33 6.94
N VAL A 68 -7.78 20.09 6.23
CA VAL A 68 -7.80 19.80 4.79
C VAL A 68 -8.40 18.43 4.51
N HIS A 69 -8.20 17.43 5.38
CA HIS A 69 -8.85 16.14 5.25
C HIS A 69 -10.38 16.26 5.38
N PHE A 70 -10.86 17.00 6.39
CA PHE A 70 -12.29 17.28 6.58
C PHE A 70 -12.92 17.94 5.36
N ALA A 71 -12.34 19.03 4.86
CA ALA A 71 -12.84 19.72 3.67
C ALA A 71 -12.90 18.80 2.43
N ARG A 72 -11.90 17.94 2.23
CA ARG A 72 -11.89 16.97 1.11
C ARG A 72 -12.95 15.88 1.23
N SER A 73 -13.28 15.46 2.45
CA SER A 73 -14.36 14.49 2.68
C SER A 73 -15.73 15.11 2.34
N LEU A 74 -16.00 16.33 2.82
CA LEU A 74 -17.24 17.06 2.52
C LEU A 74 -17.45 17.27 1.01
N ILE A 75 -16.42 17.73 0.30
CA ILE A 75 -16.54 17.97 -1.16
C ILE A 75 -16.85 16.68 -1.92
N ARG A 76 -16.33 15.52 -1.48
CA ARG A 76 -16.61 14.24 -2.12
C ARG A 76 -18.05 13.77 -1.91
N GLU A 77 -18.66 14.13 -0.78
CA GLU A 77 -20.08 13.84 -0.51
C GLU A 77 -20.98 14.72 -1.39
N VAL A 78 -20.65 15.99 -1.54
CA VAL A 78 -21.45 16.96 -2.33
C VAL A 78 -21.30 16.74 -3.84
N ALA A 79 -20.08 16.62 -4.35
CA ALA A 79 -19.83 16.54 -5.80
C ALA A 79 -19.95 15.12 -6.37
N GLY A 80 -19.87 14.09 -5.52
CA GLY A 80 -19.93 12.69 -5.93
C GLY A 80 -18.71 12.21 -6.74
N PHE A 81 -18.87 11.08 -7.45
CA PHE A 81 -17.81 10.44 -8.22
C PHE A 81 -17.81 10.82 -9.70
N ALA A 82 -16.61 10.98 -10.26
CA ALA A 82 -16.42 11.20 -11.68
C ALA A 82 -16.75 9.95 -12.52
N PRO A 83 -17.10 10.07 -13.81
CA PRO A 83 -17.56 8.93 -14.63
C PRO A 83 -16.51 7.84 -14.86
N TYR A 84 -15.22 8.16 -14.77
CA TYR A 84 -14.16 7.15 -14.82
C TYR A 84 -13.99 6.40 -13.49
N GLU A 85 -14.31 7.06 -12.36
CA GLU A 85 -14.25 6.46 -11.02
C GLU A 85 -15.39 5.45 -10.85
N LYS A 86 -16.58 5.77 -11.36
CA LYS A 86 -17.74 4.85 -11.43
C LYS A 86 -17.40 3.56 -12.20
N ARG A 87 -16.81 3.69 -13.40
CA ARG A 87 -16.32 2.55 -14.19
C ARG A 87 -15.27 1.70 -13.46
N ILE A 88 -14.40 2.33 -12.66
CA ILE A 88 -13.43 1.59 -11.84
C ILE A 88 -14.15 0.80 -10.74
N THR A 89 -15.14 1.40 -10.05
CA THR A 89 -15.90 0.68 -9.01
C THR A 89 -16.71 -0.49 -9.57
N GLU A 90 -17.30 -0.36 -10.76
CA GLU A 90 -18.00 -1.45 -11.43
C GLU A 90 -17.06 -2.64 -11.70
N LEU A 91 -15.89 -2.36 -12.27
CA LEU A 91 -14.88 -3.41 -12.53
C LEU A 91 -14.35 -4.06 -11.25
N LEU A 92 -14.24 -3.29 -10.16
CA LEU A 92 -13.83 -3.81 -8.84
C LEU A 92 -14.92 -4.65 -8.17
N LYS A 93 -16.20 -4.35 -8.39
CA LYS A 93 -17.31 -5.20 -7.91
C LYS A 93 -17.28 -6.59 -8.56
N VAL A 94 -16.96 -6.65 -9.85
CA VAL A 94 -16.83 -7.91 -10.61
C VAL A 94 -15.50 -8.64 -10.33
N GLY A 95 -14.56 -8.03 -9.62
CA GLY A 95 -13.24 -8.62 -9.31
C GLY A 95 -12.23 -8.55 -10.47
N LYS A 96 -12.47 -7.72 -11.50
CA LYS A 96 -11.58 -7.58 -12.67
C LYS A 96 -10.50 -6.51 -12.45
N ASP A 97 -9.66 -6.70 -11.45
CA ASP A 97 -8.63 -5.73 -11.02
C ASP A 97 -7.62 -5.34 -12.10
N LYS A 98 -7.17 -6.30 -12.92
CA LYS A 98 -6.23 -6.05 -14.02
C LYS A 98 -6.86 -5.15 -15.09
N ARG A 99 -8.17 -5.28 -15.33
CA ARG A 99 -8.91 -4.39 -16.26
C ARG A 99 -9.12 -3.01 -15.64
N ALA A 100 -9.45 -2.93 -14.35
CA ALA A 100 -9.56 -1.66 -13.62
C ALA A 100 -8.24 -0.86 -13.66
N LEU A 101 -7.10 -1.52 -13.47
CA LEU A 101 -5.77 -0.90 -13.58
C LEU A 101 -5.46 -0.39 -14.99
N LYS A 102 -5.88 -1.10 -16.05
CA LYS A 102 -5.72 -0.62 -17.43
C LYS A 102 -6.54 0.64 -17.70
N VAL A 103 -7.79 0.68 -17.23
CA VAL A 103 -8.65 1.87 -17.35
C VAL A 103 -8.06 3.06 -16.58
N ALA A 104 -7.65 2.83 -15.33
CA ALA A 104 -7.04 3.86 -14.49
C ALA A 104 -5.72 4.39 -15.08
N LYS A 105 -4.85 3.51 -15.62
CA LYS A 105 -3.61 3.91 -16.28
C LYS A 105 -3.89 4.73 -17.55
N ARG A 106 -4.88 4.36 -18.36
CA ARG A 106 -5.26 5.13 -19.56
C ARG A 106 -5.82 6.52 -19.22
N LYS A 107 -6.43 6.69 -18.05
CA LYS A 107 -6.98 7.99 -17.60
C LYS A 107 -5.98 8.87 -16.83
N LEU A 108 -5.12 8.28 -16.01
CA LEU A 108 -4.20 9.02 -15.11
C LEU A 108 -2.74 9.03 -15.62
N GLY A 109 -2.44 8.28 -16.68
CA GLY A 109 -1.14 8.13 -17.32
C GLY A 109 -0.21 7.14 -16.61
N THR A 110 0.13 7.40 -15.35
CA THR A 110 1.17 6.62 -14.65
C THR A 110 0.62 5.46 -13.83
N HIS A 111 1.41 4.39 -13.71
CA HIS A 111 1.01 3.19 -12.96
C HIS A 111 0.93 3.43 -11.44
N LYS A 112 1.80 4.29 -10.88
CA LYS A 112 1.76 4.66 -9.45
C LYS A 112 0.45 5.40 -9.10
N ARG A 113 0.02 6.34 -9.92
CA ARG A 113 -1.27 7.05 -9.74
C ARG A 113 -2.46 6.11 -9.90
N ALA A 114 -2.41 5.20 -10.87
CA ALA A 114 -3.46 4.19 -11.08
C ALA A 114 -3.63 3.26 -9.87
N LYS A 115 -2.53 2.77 -9.28
CA LYS A 115 -2.57 1.97 -8.04
C LYS A 115 -3.20 2.73 -6.89
N LYS A 116 -2.78 3.98 -6.67
CA LYS A 116 -3.36 4.84 -5.64
C LYS A 116 -4.87 5.02 -5.82
N LYS A 117 -5.33 5.26 -7.06
CA LYS A 117 -6.76 5.40 -7.35
C LYS A 117 -7.53 4.09 -7.20
N ARG A 118 -6.94 2.94 -7.53
CA ARG A 118 -7.54 1.63 -7.23
C ARG A 118 -7.73 1.44 -5.72
N GLU A 119 -6.72 1.75 -4.91
CA GLU A 119 -6.80 1.64 -3.45
C GLU A 119 -7.86 2.59 -2.85
N GLU A 120 -7.95 3.82 -3.37
CA GLU A 120 -9.02 4.76 -2.99
C GLU A 120 -10.42 4.19 -3.29
N MET A 121 -10.66 3.68 -4.51
CA MET A 121 -11.97 3.11 -4.87
C MET A 121 -12.28 1.82 -4.09
N SER A 122 -11.28 0.97 -3.83
CA SER A 122 -11.43 -0.20 -2.98
C SER A 122 -11.77 0.17 -1.53
N SER A 123 -11.19 1.25 -1.01
CA SER A 123 -11.52 1.77 0.33
C SER A 123 -12.97 2.27 0.39
N VAL A 124 -13.44 2.97 -0.64
CA VAL A 124 -14.84 3.40 -0.75
C VAL A 124 -15.79 2.20 -0.71
N LEU A 125 -15.53 1.15 -1.49
CA LEU A 125 -16.37 -0.05 -1.49
C LEU A 125 -16.41 -0.74 -0.12
N ARG A 126 -15.27 -0.77 0.61
CA ARG A 126 -15.23 -1.30 1.97
C ARG A 126 -16.10 -0.48 2.93
N LYS A 127 -16.04 0.86 2.84
CA LYS A 127 -16.88 1.75 3.65
C LYS A 127 -18.38 1.57 3.34
N MET A 128 -18.73 1.46 2.05
CA MET A 128 -20.11 1.23 1.63
C MET A 128 -20.65 -0.12 2.13
N ARG A 129 -19.85 -1.18 2.07
CA ARG A 129 -20.23 -2.50 2.61
C ARG A 129 -20.42 -2.47 4.12
N ALA A 130 -19.52 -1.79 4.85
CA ALA A 130 -19.63 -1.64 6.30
C ALA A 130 -20.88 -0.84 6.71
N ALA A 131 -21.21 0.23 5.97
CA ALA A 131 -22.40 1.04 6.22
C ALA A 131 -23.70 0.29 5.86
N GLY A 132 -23.72 -0.46 4.76
CA GLY A 132 -24.90 -1.21 4.31
C GLY A 132 -25.29 -2.36 5.23
N GLY A 133 -24.32 -3.09 5.79
CA GLY A 133 -24.60 -4.20 6.71
C GLY A 133 -25.16 -3.80 8.08
N GLY A 134 -25.05 -2.52 8.46
CA GLY A 134 -25.65 -1.98 9.70
C GLY A 134 -27.13 -1.64 9.57
N HIS A 135 -27.65 -1.51 8.35
CA HIS A 135 -29.04 -1.09 8.11
C HIS A 135 -30.04 -2.27 8.15
N GLU A 136 -29.58 -3.51 7.90
CA GLU A 136 -30.41 -4.72 7.99
C GLU A 136 -30.57 -5.26 9.42
N LYS A 137 -29.64 -4.99 10.34
CA LYS A 137 -29.69 -5.49 11.73
C LYS A 137 -30.47 -4.61 12.71
N LYS A 138 -30.97 -3.45 12.27
CA LYS A 138 -31.66 -2.46 13.12
C LYS A 138 -33.17 -2.41 12.86
N LYS A 139 -33.71 -3.45 12.22
CA LYS A 139 -35.13 -3.64 11.99
C LYS A 139 -35.58 -4.94 12.63
#